data_AF-A0A158AUD9-F1
#
_entry.id   AF-A0A158AUD9-F1
#
_cell.length_a   1.000
_cell.length_b   1.000
_cell.length_c   1.000
_cell.angle_alpha   90.00
_cell.angle_beta   90.00
_cell.angle_gamma   90.00
#
_symmetry.space_group_name_H-M   'P 1'
#
loop_
_entity.id
_entity.type
_entity.pdbx_description
1 polymer ?
#
loop_
_entity_poly.entity_id
_entity_poly.type
_entity_poly.pdbx_seq_one_letter_code
_entity_poly.pdbx_strand_id
1 'polypeptide(L)'
;MLTFGLAFLLIGGSGLLYWIQNHETHEEPTRSIAARGMVTSNDANQPAQATTMPQVPALAPSSDAPPPSDKASADKNQKSMQLALARAHDGLGKNNLQLARSGILWALSLQPNNPEALRLRQDLLSREAARNAALKAARSCVVQERAMCAWQNANSALSIDSSSNEAKGLVARSMR
;
A
#
# COMPACT_ATOMS: atom_id res chain seq x y z
N MET A 1 -30.33 -21.90 -60.44
CA MET A 1 -30.05 -20.46 -60.58
C MET A 1 -30.41 -19.80 -59.26
N LEU A 2 -29.59 -19.06 -58.53
CA LEU A 2 -28.24 -18.51 -58.69
C LEU A 2 -27.69 -18.27 -57.27
N THR A 3 -26.38 -18.33 -57.09
CA THR A 3 -25.58 -18.34 -55.86
C THR A 3 -25.14 -16.95 -55.36
N PHE A 4 -24.56 -16.92 -54.14
CA PHE A 4 -23.68 -15.90 -53.50
C PHE A 4 -24.36 -14.75 -52.74
N GLY A 5 -23.88 -14.31 -51.56
CA GLY A 5 -22.64 -14.65 -50.85
C GLY A 5 -22.56 -13.99 -49.46
N LEU A 6 -21.69 -14.54 -48.62
CA LEU A 6 -21.25 -13.97 -47.35
C LEU A 6 -20.57 -12.60 -47.55
N ALA A 7 -20.73 -11.72 -46.56
CA ALA A 7 -19.74 -10.68 -46.28
C ALA A 7 -19.52 -10.55 -44.76
N PHE A 8 -18.44 -11.20 -44.29
CA PHE A 8 -17.77 -10.85 -43.04
C PHE A 8 -17.23 -9.42 -43.17
N LEU A 9 -17.63 -8.51 -42.29
CA LEU A 9 -16.91 -7.27 -42.06
C LEU A 9 -16.11 -7.39 -40.76
N LEU A 10 -14.86 -7.83 -40.93
CA LEU A 10 -13.77 -7.57 -40.00
C LEU A 10 -13.33 -6.11 -40.16
N ILE A 11 -13.53 -5.32 -39.12
CA ILE A 11 -12.82 -4.06 -38.88
C ILE A 11 -12.30 -4.23 -37.44
N GLY A 12 -11.08 -4.70 -37.21
CA GLY A 12 -9.86 -3.89 -37.36
C GLY A 12 -9.87 -2.80 -36.27
N GLY A 13 -9.38 -3.04 -35.05
CA GLY A 13 -7.94 -3.12 -34.79
C GLY A 13 -7.30 -1.75 -34.95
N SER A 14 -7.43 -0.86 -33.96
CA SER A 14 -6.58 0.34 -33.73
C SER A 14 -6.99 1.05 -32.44
N GLY A 15 -6.06 1.12 -31.48
CA GLY A 15 -6.23 1.82 -30.21
C GLY A 15 -5.10 1.60 -29.21
N LEU A 16 -3.97 1.04 -29.66
CA LEU A 16 -2.68 1.21 -29.00
C LEU A 16 -2.06 2.45 -29.64
N LEU A 17 -1.68 3.43 -28.82
CA LEU A 17 -0.89 4.66 -29.07
C LEU A 17 -1.56 5.90 -28.45
N TYR A 18 -1.49 6.01 -27.12
CA TYR A 18 -1.37 7.32 -26.47
C TYR A 18 -0.47 7.20 -25.25
N TRP A 19 0.76 6.76 -25.51
CA TRP A 19 1.89 6.81 -24.58
C TRP A 19 3.10 7.17 -25.43
N ILE A 20 3.23 8.47 -25.75
CA ILE A 20 4.44 9.21 -26.13
C ILE A 20 3.93 10.61 -26.50
N GLN A 21 3.99 11.56 -25.56
CA GLN A 21 4.36 12.96 -25.78
C GLN A 21 4.24 13.69 -24.42
N ASN A 22 5.35 13.78 -23.69
CA ASN A 22 5.72 14.97 -22.91
C ASN A 22 7.13 14.75 -22.37
N HIS A 23 8.11 14.99 -23.23
CA HIS A 23 9.46 15.31 -22.84
C HIS A 23 9.64 16.82 -22.99
N GLU A 24 10.34 17.38 -22.00
CA GLU A 24 11.03 18.68 -21.99
C GLU A 24 10.20 19.92 -21.61
N THR A 25 10.30 20.31 -20.34
CA THR A 25 10.89 21.61 -19.96
C THR A 25 11.58 21.44 -18.62
N HIS A 26 12.91 21.46 -18.65
CA HIS A 26 13.73 21.83 -17.50
C HIS A 26 13.50 23.32 -17.22
N GLU A 27 13.30 23.69 -15.96
CA GLU A 27 13.81 24.92 -15.33
C GLU A 27 13.60 24.76 -13.81
N GLU A 28 14.71 24.60 -13.09
CA GLU A 28 14.82 24.65 -11.64
C GLU A 28 14.73 26.11 -11.16
N PRO A 29 14.18 26.36 -9.97
CA PRO A 29 14.92 27.22 -9.05
C PRO A 29 15.23 26.49 -7.75
N THR A 30 16.50 26.14 -7.58
CA THR A 30 17.08 25.67 -6.32
C THR A 30 16.89 26.75 -5.25
N ARG A 31 16.08 26.49 -4.23
CA ARG A 31 16.16 27.23 -2.97
C ARG A 31 16.48 26.25 -1.85
N SER A 32 17.78 26.07 -1.64
CA SER A 32 18.36 25.37 -0.49
C SER A 32 18.00 26.14 0.79
N ILE A 33 17.27 25.49 1.69
CA ILE A 33 17.16 25.92 3.09
C ILE A 33 17.60 24.74 3.94
N ALA A 34 18.84 24.81 4.42
CA ALA A 34 19.43 23.87 5.34
C ALA A 34 18.76 24.00 6.73
N ALA A 35 17.96 23.02 7.12
CA ALA A 35 17.55 22.84 8.51
C ALA A 35 18.60 21.97 9.22
N ARG A 36 19.64 22.61 9.77
CA ARG A 36 20.56 22.02 10.74
C ARG A 36 19.82 21.91 12.09
N GLY A 37 19.29 20.73 12.40
CA GLY A 37 18.89 20.35 13.75
C GLY A 37 20.02 19.59 14.43
N MET A 38 20.65 20.22 15.42
CA MET A 38 21.78 19.66 16.17
C MET A 38 21.28 18.68 17.24
N VAL A 39 21.84 17.47 17.24
CA VAL A 39 21.75 16.50 18.34
C VAL A 39 22.68 16.99 19.45
N THR A 40 22.14 17.34 20.61
CA THR A 40 22.96 17.66 21.78
C THR A 40 23.33 16.37 22.49
N SER A 41 24.56 15.90 22.26
CA SER A 41 25.23 14.95 23.16
C SER A 41 25.51 15.67 24.49
N ASN A 42 24.96 15.17 25.59
CA ASN A 42 25.37 15.58 26.92
C ASN A 42 26.50 14.66 27.38
N ASP A 43 27.74 15.14 27.25
CA ASP A 43 28.91 14.59 27.93
C ASP A 43 29.81 15.75 28.36
N ALA A 44 29.88 15.97 29.68
CA ALA A 44 30.90 16.69 30.47
C ALA A 44 30.37 16.75 31.91
N ASN A 45 31.09 16.49 33.02
CA ASN A 45 32.52 16.37 33.29
C ASN A 45 32.67 15.84 34.76
N GLN A 46 33.48 14.81 35.07
CA GLN A 46 34.84 14.86 35.70
C GLN A 46 34.86 14.55 37.24
N PRO A 47 36.00 14.31 37.94
CA PRO A 47 36.77 13.04 38.07
C PRO A 47 37.04 12.55 39.53
N ALA A 48 37.53 11.30 39.59
CA ALA A 48 38.48 10.68 40.55
C ALA A 48 38.21 10.67 42.07
N GLN A 49 38.14 9.45 42.64
CA GLN A 49 39.02 9.02 43.75
C GLN A 49 38.96 7.50 43.95
N ALA A 50 40.13 6.88 44.15
CA ALA A 50 40.32 5.46 44.40
C ALA A 50 40.21 5.14 45.89
N THR A 51 39.59 4.02 46.27
CA THR A 51 39.86 3.33 47.55
C THR A 51 39.51 1.83 47.44
N THR A 52 40.56 1.02 47.52
CA THR A 52 40.76 -0.33 48.11
C THR A 52 39.55 -1.24 48.37
N MET A 53 39.59 -2.47 47.81
CA MET A 53 38.73 -3.63 48.13
C MET A 53 38.99 -4.20 49.54
N PRO A 54 38.03 -4.94 50.13
CA PRO A 54 38.13 -6.41 50.09
C PRO A 54 36.82 -7.13 49.72
N GLN A 55 36.99 -8.28 49.08
CA GLN A 55 36.00 -9.13 48.43
C GLN A 55 35.30 -10.11 49.40
N VAL A 56 33.99 -10.34 49.21
CA VAL A 56 33.31 -11.59 49.59
C VAL A 56 32.28 -11.96 48.49
N PRO A 57 32.23 -13.21 48.00
CA PRO A 57 31.43 -13.61 46.84
C PRO A 57 30.02 -14.06 47.22
N ALA A 58 29.00 -13.61 46.48
CA ALA A 58 27.70 -14.26 46.45
C ALA A 58 27.22 -14.33 45.00
N LEU A 59 27.27 -15.55 44.44
CA LEU A 59 26.72 -15.90 43.14
C LEU A 59 25.21 -15.60 43.12
N ALA A 60 24.80 -14.68 42.26
CA ALA A 60 23.44 -14.67 41.71
C ALA A 60 23.54 -15.17 40.27
N PRO A 61 22.71 -16.15 39.86
CA PRO A 61 22.88 -16.84 38.59
C PRO A 61 22.64 -15.88 37.44
N SER A 62 23.65 -15.76 36.57
CA SER A 62 23.45 -15.35 35.19
C SER A 62 22.33 -16.22 34.63
N SER A 63 21.18 -15.61 34.36
CA SER A 63 20.11 -16.29 33.66
C SER A 63 20.59 -16.43 32.21
N ASP A 64 21.33 -17.50 31.95
CA ASP A 64 21.60 -18.03 30.61
C ASP A 64 20.26 -18.50 30.04
N ALA A 65 19.42 -17.55 29.65
CA ALA A 65 18.36 -17.82 28.71
C ALA A 65 19.06 -18.29 27.42
N PRO A 66 18.77 -19.50 26.91
CA PRO A 66 19.34 -19.95 25.66
C PRO A 66 19.05 -18.92 24.58
N PRO A 67 20.00 -18.61 23.68
CA PRO A 67 19.72 -17.77 22.53
C PRO A 67 18.51 -18.35 21.78
N PRO A 68 17.56 -17.51 21.34
CA PRO A 68 16.37 -18.01 20.66
C PRO A 68 16.80 -18.87 19.46
N SER A 69 16.44 -20.16 19.49
CA SER A 69 16.78 -21.09 18.41
C SER A 69 16.25 -20.57 17.08
N ASP A 70 17.12 -20.46 16.07
CA ASP A 70 16.81 -19.95 14.73
C ASP A 70 15.57 -20.63 14.10
N LYS A 71 15.34 -21.90 14.43
CA LYS A 71 14.17 -22.68 14.01
C LYS A 71 12.85 -22.08 14.51
N ALA A 72 12.78 -21.71 15.79
CA ALA A 72 11.55 -21.16 16.38
C ALA A 72 11.20 -19.78 15.81
N SER A 73 12.21 -19.00 15.44
CA SER A 73 12.04 -17.70 14.77
C SER A 73 11.59 -17.87 13.31
N ALA A 74 12.14 -18.85 12.60
CA ALA A 74 11.73 -19.19 11.23
C ALA A 74 10.27 -19.65 11.16
N ASP A 75 9.83 -20.52 12.08
CA ASP A 75 8.46 -21.03 12.14
C ASP A 75 7.45 -19.91 12.42
N LYS A 76 7.80 -18.99 13.33
CA LYS A 76 6.99 -17.79 13.61
C LYS A 76 6.84 -16.91 12.38
N ASN A 77 7.94 -16.62 11.68
CA ASN A 77 7.91 -15.81 10.45
C ASN A 77 7.07 -16.47 9.36
N GLN A 78 7.15 -17.80 9.22
CA GLN A 78 6.32 -18.54 8.26
C GLN A 78 4.83 -18.43 8.58
N LYS A 79 4.45 -18.58 9.84
CA LYS A 79 3.05 -18.42 10.28
C LYS A 79 2.56 -16.98 10.07
N SER A 80 3.38 -15.98 10.40
CA SER A 80 3.07 -14.57 10.16
C SER A 80 2.91 -14.26 8.67
N MET A 81 3.75 -14.86 7.81
CA MET A 81 3.65 -14.72 6.35
C MET A 81 2.31 -15.27 5.84
N GLN A 82 1.92 -16.46 6.28
CA GLN A 82 0.63 -17.06 5.90
C GLN A 82 -0.55 -16.18 6.33
N LEU A 83 -0.51 -15.62 7.54
CA LEU A 83 -1.57 -14.73 8.02
C LEU A 83 -1.62 -13.40 7.26
N ALA A 84 -0.46 -12.84 6.89
CA ALA A 84 -0.38 -11.63 6.10
C ALA A 84 -0.98 -11.82 4.70
N LEU A 85 -0.63 -12.93 4.03
CA LEU A 85 -1.16 -13.28 2.71
C LEU A 85 -2.65 -13.61 2.77
N ALA A 86 -3.11 -14.34 3.79
CA ALA A 86 -4.53 -14.61 4.00
C ALA A 86 -5.34 -13.31 4.17
N ARG A 87 -4.82 -12.35 4.93
CA ARG A 87 -5.42 -11.01 5.07
C ARG A 87 -5.47 -10.25 3.74
N ALA A 88 -4.40 -10.33 2.95
CA ALA A 88 -4.35 -9.70 1.63
C ALA A 88 -5.43 -10.27 0.68
N HIS A 89 -5.52 -11.60 0.60
CA HIS A 89 -6.52 -12.31 -0.20
C HIS A 89 -7.94 -12.03 0.28
N ASP A 90 -8.20 -12.09 1.59
CA ASP A 90 -9.52 -11.78 2.14
C ASP A 90 -9.96 -10.35 1.80
N GLY A 91 -9.03 -9.39 1.89
CA GLY A 91 -9.26 -8.02 1.46
C GLY A 91 -9.63 -7.92 -0.02
N LEU A 92 -8.85 -8.52 -0.92
CA LEU A 92 -9.15 -8.50 -2.37
C LEU A 92 -10.45 -9.23 -2.71
N GLY A 93 -10.72 -10.36 -2.06
CA GLY A 93 -11.93 -11.14 -2.26
C GLY A 93 -13.21 -10.41 -1.82
N LYS A 94 -13.12 -9.56 -0.80
CA LYS A 94 -14.24 -8.72 -0.30
C LYS A 94 -14.26 -7.31 -0.90
N ASN A 95 -13.43 -7.04 -1.90
CA ASN A 95 -13.20 -5.70 -2.44
C ASN A 95 -12.89 -4.67 -1.34
N ASN A 96 -12.22 -5.07 -0.26
CA ASN A 96 -11.76 -4.19 0.80
C ASN A 96 -10.28 -3.88 0.57
N LEU A 97 -10.01 -2.82 -0.20
CA LEU A 97 -8.64 -2.50 -0.63
C LEU A 97 -7.77 -2.04 0.55
N GLN A 98 -8.35 -1.44 1.60
CA GLN A 98 -7.62 -1.11 2.83
C GLN A 98 -7.13 -2.38 3.55
N LEU A 99 -7.98 -3.39 3.67
CA LEU A 99 -7.61 -4.67 4.27
C LEU A 99 -6.53 -5.37 3.43
N ALA A 100 -6.71 -5.40 2.11
CA ALA A 100 -5.74 -5.98 1.18
C ALA A 100 -4.36 -5.32 1.31
N ARG A 101 -4.33 -3.98 1.25
CA ARG A 101 -3.12 -3.17 1.41
C ARG A 101 -2.39 -3.47 2.71
N SER A 102 -3.13 -3.56 3.83
CA SER A 102 -2.51 -3.88 5.12
C SER A 102 -1.86 -5.27 5.15
N GLY A 103 -2.49 -6.28 4.55
CA GLY A 103 -1.91 -7.63 4.44
C GLY A 103 -0.68 -7.65 3.53
N ILE A 104 -0.72 -6.96 2.39
CA ILE A 104 0.40 -6.87 1.44
C ILE A 104 1.61 -6.19 2.09
N LEU A 105 1.40 -5.05 2.75
CA LEU A 105 2.49 -4.32 3.42
C LEU A 105 3.13 -5.16 4.52
N TRP A 106 2.31 -5.91 5.27
CA TRP A 106 2.82 -6.83 6.28
C TRP A 106 3.60 -7.99 5.67
N ALA A 107 3.13 -8.60 4.59
CA ALA A 107 3.87 -9.66 3.90
C ALA A 107 5.23 -9.15 3.38
N LEU A 108 5.25 -7.96 2.77
CA LEU A 108 6.47 -7.34 2.27
C LEU A 108 7.42 -6.89 3.38
N SER A 109 6.92 -6.58 4.58
CA SER A 109 7.80 -6.29 5.73
C SER A 109 8.48 -7.55 6.27
N LEU A 110 7.85 -8.72 6.13
CA LEU A 110 8.43 -10.01 6.51
C LEU A 110 9.42 -10.51 5.44
N GLN A 111 9.09 -10.35 4.16
CA GLN A 111 9.93 -10.73 3.04
C GLN A 111 9.74 -9.74 1.86
N PRO A 112 10.66 -8.78 1.66
CA PRO A 112 10.50 -7.72 0.66
C PRO A 112 10.33 -8.20 -0.79
N ASN A 113 10.91 -9.36 -1.12
CA ASN A 113 10.89 -9.95 -2.46
C ASN A 113 9.95 -11.15 -2.56
N ASN A 114 8.95 -11.25 -1.69
CA ASN A 114 7.96 -12.33 -1.79
C ASN A 114 7.16 -12.20 -3.10
N PRO A 115 7.23 -13.19 -4.01
CA PRO A 115 6.64 -13.06 -5.35
C PRO A 115 5.12 -12.95 -5.31
N GLU A 116 4.47 -13.62 -4.36
CA GLU A 116 3.02 -13.55 -4.21
C GLU A 116 2.58 -12.17 -3.70
N ALA A 117 3.24 -11.63 -2.67
CA ALA A 117 2.94 -10.30 -2.15
C ALA A 117 3.15 -9.22 -3.21
N LEU A 118 4.18 -9.33 -4.05
CA LEU A 118 4.43 -8.42 -5.17
C LEU A 118 3.32 -8.53 -6.25
N ARG A 119 2.86 -9.75 -6.56
CA ARG A 119 1.72 -9.96 -7.48
C ARG A 119 0.43 -9.35 -6.93
N LEU A 120 0.15 -9.56 -5.64
CA LEU A 120 -1.02 -8.98 -4.96
C LEU A 120 -0.95 -7.46 -4.91
N ARG A 121 0.25 -6.88 -4.73
CA ARG A 121 0.48 -5.42 -4.83
C ARG A 121 0.10 -4.90 -6.22
N GLN A 122 0.44 -5.61 -7.29
CA GLN A 122 0.09 -5.19 -8.64
C GLN A 122 -1.42 -5.24 -8.90
N ASP A 123 -2.13 -6.28 -8.42
CA ASP A 123 -3.60 -6.35 -8.48
C ASP A 123 -4.24 -5.20 -7.69
N LEU A 124 -3.77 -4.96 -6.46
CA LEU A 124 -4.23 -3.85 -5.62
C LEU A 124 -4.08 -2.51 -6.35
N LEU A 125 -2.92 -2.21 -6.92
CA LEU A 125 -2.68 -0.93 -7.62
C LEU A 125 -3.62 -0.74 -8.81
N SER A 126 -3.91 -1.81 -9.57
CA SER A 126 -4.88 -1.79 -10.68
C SER A 126 -6.29 -1.43 -10.18
N ARG A 127 -6.75 -2.10 -9.11
CA ARG A 127 -8.07 -1.83 -8.51
C ARG A 127 -8.16 -0.42 -7.92
N GLU A 128 -7.10 0.04 -7.27
CA GLU A 128 -7.05 1.40 -6.73
C GLU A 128 -7.11 2.46 -7.83
N ALA A 129 -6.45 2.23 -8.97
CA ALA A 129 -6.55 3.11 -10.14
C ALA A 129 -7.99 3.16 -10.68
N ALA A 130 -8.65 2.00 -10.82
CA ALA A 130 -10.04 1.92 -11.26
C ALA A 130 -11.01 2.62 -10.29
N ARG A 131 -10.85 2.40 -8.98
CA ARG A 131 -11.61 3.11 -7.93
C ARG A 131 -11.42 4.61 -8.05
N ASN A 132 -10.17 5.07 -8.20
CA ASN A 132 -9.85 6.49 -8.28
C ASN A 132 -10.46 7.14 -9.53
N ALA A 133 -10.50 6.42 -10.67
CA ALA A 133 -11.17 6.88 -11.88
C ALA A 133 -12.69 7.03 -11.66
N ALA A 134 -13.35 6.05 -11.04
CA ALA A 134 -14.76 6.13 -10.69
C ALA A 134 -15.06 7.28 -9.72
N LEU A 135 -14.23 7.47 -8.69
CA LEU A 135 -14.34 8.61 -7.76
C LEU A 135 -14.14 9.96 -8.46
N LYS A 136 -13.21 10.05 -9.42
CA LYS A 136 -13.01 11.27 -10.23
C LYS A 136 -14.25 11.58 -11.06
N ALA A 137 -14.83 10.58 -11.71
CA ALA A 137 -16.07 10.73 -12.46
C ALA A 137 -17.23 11.16 -11.55
N ALA A 138 -17.40 10.53 -10.39
CA ALA A 138 -18.41 10.89 -9.41
C ALA A 138 -18.28 12.37 -8.98
N ARG A 139 -17.07 12.82 -8.65
CA ARG A 139 -16.78 14.22 -8.31
C ARG A 139 -17.12 15.19 -9.46
N SER A 140 -16.79 14.84 -10.70
CA SER A 140 -17.15 15.67 -11.85
C SER A 140 -18.68 15.79 -12.02
N CYS A 141 -19.43 14.74 -11.73
CA CYS A 141 -20.89 14.78 -11.79
C CYS A 141 -21.51 15.59 -10.65
N VAL A 142 -20.87 15.63 -9.47
CA VAL A 142 -21.26 16.57 -8.40
C VAL A 142 -21.09 18.02 -8.87
N VAL A 143 -19.96 18.37 -9.49
CA VAL A 143 -19.72 19.74 -10.01
C VAL A 143 -20.73 20.13 -11.09
N GLN A 144 -21.21 19.16 -11.88
CA GLN A 144 -22.22 19.39 -12.92
C GLN A 144 -23.67 19.29 -12.40
N GLU A 145 -23.87 19.13 -11.09
CA GLU A 145 -25.19 18.98 -10.46
C GLU A 145 -26.00 17.77 -10.99
N ARG A 146 -25.30 16.73 -11.45
CA ARG A 146 -25.90 15.50 -12.00
C ARG A 146 -25.95 14.42 -10.92
N ALA A 147 -26.96 14.49 -10.05
CA ALA A 147 -27.11 13.60 -8.89
C ALA A 147 -27.07 12.10 -9.24
N MET A 148 -27.86 11.68 -10.23
CA MET A 148 -27.89 10.27 -10.66
C MET A 148 -26.53 9.79 -11.20
N CYS A 149 -25.81 10.65 -11.94
CA CYS A 149 -24.47 10.32 -12.42
C CYS A 149 -23.46 10.17 -11.26
N ALA A 150 -23.52 11.09 -10.29
CA ALA A 150 -22.66 11.04 -9.11
C ALA A 150 -22.90 9.75 -8.30
N TRP A 151 -24.17 9.39 -8.11
CA TRP A 151 -24.57 8.16 -7.43
C TRP A 151 -24.07 6.90 -8.14
N GLN A 152 -24.23 6.80 -9.46
CA GLN A 152 -23.79 5.62 -10.24
C GLN A 152 -22.28 5.43 -10.16
N ASN A 153 -21.50 6.49 -10.38
CA ASN A 153 -20.04 6.42 -10.34
C ASN A 153 -19.53 6.15 -8.92
N ALA A 154 -20.17 6.69 -7.89
CA ALA A 154 -19.81 6.40 -6.51
C ALA A 154 -20.10 4.94 -6.13
N ASN A 155 -21.21 4.36 -6.59
CA ASN A 155 -21.47 2.93 -6.41
C ASN A 155 -20.50 2.04 -7.19
N SER A 156 -20.09 2.46 -8.39
CA SER A 156 -19.00 1.78 -9.11
C SER A 156 -17.69 1.82 -8.32
N ALA A 157 -17.37 2.94 -7.65
CA ALA A 157 -16.22 2.98 -6.75
C ALA A 157 -16.38 2.04 -5.54
N LEU A 158 -17.60 1.86 -5.00
CA LEU A 158 -17.88 0.92 -3.90
C LEU A 158 -17.80 -0.55 -4.30
N SER A 159 -18.19 -0.88 -5.54
CA SER A 159 -18.06 -2.25 -6.03
C SER A 159 -16.59 -2.64 -6.21
N ILE A 160 -15.70 -1.67 -6.46
CA ILE A 160 -14.25 -1.86 -6.53
C ILE A 160 -13.60 -1.82 -5.14
N ASP A 161 -14.05 -0.90 -4.27
CA ASP A 161 -13.53 -0.71 -2.92
C ASP A 161 -14.66 -0.44 -1.92
N SER A 162 -15.17 -1.51 -1.31
CA SER A 162 -16.21 -1.47 -0.28
C SER A 162 -15.79 -0.70 0.98
N SER A 163 -14.48 -0.49 1.16
CA SER A 163 -13.91 0.28 2.26
C SER A 163 -13.82 1.79 1.99
N SER A 164 -14.15 2.26 0.78
CA SER A 164 -14.05 3.68 0.40
C SER A 164 -15.07 4.57 1.12
N ASN A 165 -14.60 5.35 2.10
CA ASN A 165 -15.44 6.31 2.82
C ASN A 165 -15.89 7.48 1.94
N GLU A 166 -15.06 7.92 0.99
CA GLU A 166 -15.42 8.97 0.03
C GLU A 166 -16.61 8.54 -0.83
N ALA A 167 -16.57 7.31 -1.36
CA ALA A 167 -17.65 6.77 -2.18
C ALA A 167 -18.96 6.65 -1.38
N LYS A 168 -18.91 6.15 -0.14
CA LYS A 168 -20.07 6.12 0.77
C LYS A 168 -20.66 7.52 0.98
N GLY A 169 -19.80 8.51 1.21
CA GLY A 169 -20.22 9.90 1.37
C GLY A 169 -20.87 10.49 0.12
N LEU A 170 -20.34 10.20 -1.07
CA LEU A 170 -20.92 10.65 -2.34
C LEU A 170 -22.28 10.00 -2.61
N VAL A 171 -22.43 8.69 -2.37
CA VAL A 171 -23.72 8.00 -2.48
C VAL A 171 -24.76 8.64 -1.56
N ALA A 172 -24.43 8.82 -0.28
CA ALA A 172 -25.36 9.37 0.71
C ALA A 172 -25.81 10.81 0.39
N ARG A 173 -24.97 11.62 -0.25
CA ARG A 173 -25.33 12.98 -0.65
C ARG A 173 -26.13 13.05 -1.95
N SER A 174 -25.92 12.10 -2.88
CA SER A 174 -26.58 12.09 -4.19
C SER A 174 -28.05 11.63 -4.14
N MET A 175 -28.49 11.13 -2.99
CA MET A 175 -29.87 10.67 -2.73
C MET A 175 -30.75 11.70 -2.00
N ARG A 176 -30.23 12.90 -1.72
CA ARG A 176 -30.99 14.01 -1.13
C ARG A 176 -31.47 14.95 -2.22
#